data_AF-A0A376P248-F1
#
_entry.id   AF-A0A376P248-F1
#
_cell.length_a   1.000
_cell.length_b   1.000
_cell.length_c   1.000
_cell.angle_alpha   90.00
_cell.angle_beta   90.00
_cell.angle_gamma   90.00
#
_symmetry.space_group_name_H-M   'P 1'
#
loop_
_entity.id
_entity.type
_entity.pdbx_description
1 polymer ?
#
loop_
_entity_poly.entity_id
_entity_poly.type
_entity_poly.pdbx_seq_one_letter_code
_entity_poly.pdbx_strand_id
1 'polypeptide(L)'
;MAGLTVQNFLSAASGIAVIFAFIRAFTRQSMSTLGNAWVDLLRITLWVLVPVALLIALFFIQQGALQNFLPYQAVNTVEGAQQLLPMGPVASQEAIKMLGTNGGGFFNANSSHPFENPTALTNFVQMLAIFLIPTALCFAFGEVTGDRRQGRMLLWAMTVIFVICVGVVMWAEVQGNPHLLALGADSSINMEGKESRFGVLVSSLFAVVTTAASCGAVIAMHDSFTALGGMVPMWLMQIGEVVFGGVGSGLYGMMLFVLLAVFIAGLMIGRTPEYLGKKIDVREMKLTALAILVTPTLVLMGAALAMMTDAGRSAMLNPGPHGFSEVLYARVVRR
;
A
#
# COMPACT_ATOMS: atom_id res chain seq x y z
N MET A 1 1.30 -1.80 21.15
CA MET A 1 2.61 -2.48 21.17
C MET A 1 2.48 -4.00 21.02
N ALA A 2 2.06 -4.77 22.04
CA ALA A 2 2.09 -6.25 21.97
C ALA A 2 1.06 -6.91 21.02
N GLY A 3 0.03 -6.17 20.58
CA GLY A 3 -0.93 -6.64 19.57
C GLY A 3 -0.55 -6.18 18.15
N LEU A 4 -0.85 -4.92 17.85
CA LEU A 4 -0.68 -4.35 16.50
C LEU A 4 0.74 -4.47 15.95
N THR A 5 1.76 -4.13 16.74
CA THR A 5 3.15 -4.16 16.25
C THR A 5 3.61 -5.59 15.96
N VAL A 6 3.26 -6.55 16.82
CA VAL A 6 3.57 -7.98 16.59
C VAL A 6 2.88 -8.45 15.32
N GLN A 7 1.60 -8.10 15.14
CA GLN A 7 0.86 -8.49 13.95
C GLN A 7 1.45 -7.86 12.68
N ASN A 8 1.89 -6.60 12.73
CA ASN A 8 2.54 -5.92 11.59
C ASN A 8 3.82 -6.63 11.12
N PHE A 9 4.57 -7.28 12.03
CA PHE A 9 5.71 -8.11 11.66
C PHE A 9 5.26 -9.45 11.06
N LEU A 10 4.32 -10.13 11.72
CA LEU A 10 3.89 -11.48 11.32
C LEU A 10 3.09 -11.48 10.02
N SER A 11 2.24 -10.48 9.77
CA SER A 11 1.52 -10.29 8.50
C SER A 11 2.50 -10.11 7.34
N ALA A 12 3.45 -9.18 7.47
CA ALA A 12 4.47 -8.91 6.47
C ALA A 12 5.36 -10.14 6.23
N ALA A 13 5.80 -10.82 7.30
CA ALA A 13 6.60 -12.03 7.18
C ALA A 13 5.84 -13.16 6.47
N SER A 14 4.54 -13.30 6.73
CA SER A 14 3.68 -14.27 6.05
C SER A 14 3.57 -13.99 4.56
N GLY A 15 3.36 -12.72 4.17
CA GLY A 15 3.35 -12.31 2.77
C GLY A 15 4.67 -12.63 2.06
N ILE A 16 5.81 -12.32 2.68
CA ILE A 16 7.15 -12.63 2.14
C ILE A 16 7.37 -14.15 2.06
N ALA A 17 6.94 -14.93 3.04
CA ALA A 17 7.09 -16.38 3.04
C ALA A 17 6.31 -17.05 1.90
N VAL A 18 5.08 -16.57 1.63
CA VAL A 18 4.26 -17.05 0.50
C VAL A 18 4.96 -16.80 -0.83
N ILE A 19 5.46 -15.57 -1.05
CA ILE A 19 6.17 -15.28 -2.30
C ILE A 19 7.50 -16.05 -2.39
N PHE A 20 8.21 -16.30 -1.29
CA PHE A 20 9.41 -17.13 -1.29
C PHE A 20 9.10 -18.57 -1.75
N ALA A 21 8.01 -19.16 -1.26
CA ALA A 21 7.55 -20.46 -1.72
C ALA A 21 7.20 -20.43 -3.22
N PHE A 22 6.53 -19.38 -3.69
CA PHE A 22 6.16 -19.20 -5.09
C PHE A 22 7.38 -19.04 -6.00
N ILE A 23 8.36 -18.20 -5.65
CA ILE A 23 9.61 -18.04 -6.38
C ILE A 23 10.37 -19.37 -6.46
N ARG A 24 10.45 -20.12 -5.34
CA ARG A 24 11.06 -21.46 -5.32
C ARG A 24 10.31 -22.44 -6.22
N ALA A 25 8.99 -22.33 -6.32
CA ALA A 25 8.19 -23.15 -7.22
C ALA A 25 8.55 -22.90 -8.68
N PHE A 26 8.98 -21.69 -9.09
CA PHE A 26 9.48 -21.43 -10.44
C PHE A 26 10.90 -21.96 -10.67
N THR A 27 11.77 -21.84 -9.69
CA THR A 27 13.20 -22.12 -9.89
C THR A 27 13.60 -23.57 -9.64
N ARG A 28 12.91 -24.26 -8.72
CA ARG A 28 13.15 -25.70 -8.47
C ARG A 28 12.58 -26.54 -9.60
N GLN A 29 13.33 -27.57 -10.02
CA GLN A 29 12.95 -28.49 -11.08
C GLN A 29 12.56 -29.84 -10.48
N SER A 30 11.37 -30.35 -10.83
CA SER A 30 10.89 -31.68 -10.45
C SER A 30 10.95 -32.01 -8.95
N MET A 31 10.68 -31.03 -8.10
CA MET A 31 10.66 -31.20 -6.64
C MET A 31 9.24 -31.07 -6.08
N SER A 32 8.95 -31.80 -4.99
CA SER A 32 7.69 -31.73 -4.25
C SER A 32 7.75 -30.82 -3.01
N THR A 33 8.89 -30.18 -2.72
CA THR A 33 9.09 -29.36 -1.52
C THR A 33 9.35 -27.89 -1.86
N LEU A 34 8.82 -26.99 -1.04
CA LEU A 34 8.92 -25.53 -1.19
C LEU A 34 9.82 -24.85 -0.14
N GLY A 35 10.48 -25.64 0.71
CA GLY A 35 11.28 -25.16 1.84
C GLY A 35 10.55 -25.34 3.17
N ASN A 36 10.95 -24.58 4.20
CA ASN A 36 10.36 -24.63 5.53
C ASN A 36 9.85 -23.24 5.93
N ALA A 37 8.53 -23.12 6.10
CA ALA A 37 7.86 -21.86 6.42
C ALA A 37 8.37 -21.24 7.73
N TRP A 38 8.64 -22.03 8.77
CA TRP A 38 9.13 -21.52 10.05
C TRP A 38 10.52 -20.91 9.95
N VAL A 39 11.39 -21.50 9.13
CA VAL A 39 12.73 -20.96 8.86
C VAL A 39 12.63 -19.65 8.09
N ASP A 40 11.72 -19.57 7.13
CA ASP A 40 11.48 -18.34 6.37
C ASP A 40 10.95 -17.23 7.29
N LEU A 41 9.90 -17.50 8.05
CA LEU A 41 9.30 -16.53 8.97
C LEU A 41 10.31 -16.00 9.99
N LEU A 42 11.10 -16.88 10.60
CA LEU A 42 12.15 -16.47 11.54
C LEU A 42 13.22 -15.64 10.84
N ARG A 43 13.66 -16.04 9.64
CA ARG A 43 14.72 -15.31 8.93
C ARG A 43 14.30 -13.93 8.47
N ILE A 44 13.10 -13.85 7.89
CA ILE A 44 12.50 -12.62 7.42
C ILE A 44 12.33 -11.66 8.61
N THR A 45 11.77 -12.14 9.71
CA THR A 45 11.50 -11.27 10.86
C THR A 45 12.80 -10.80 11.52
N LEU A 46 13.71 -11.72 11.86
CA LEU A 46 14.88 -11.41 12.69
C LEU A 46 16.01 -10.70 11.94
N TRP A 47 16.19 -10.97 10.64
CA TRP A 47 17.34 -10.42 9.88
C TRP A 47 16.96 -9.48 8.75
N VAL A 48 15.67 -9.35 8.41
CA VAL A 48 15.21 -8.36 7.42
C VAL A 48 14.35 -7.30 8.10
N LEU A 49 13.20 -7.68 8.66
CA LEU A 49 12.23 -6.71 9.15
C LEU A 49 12.72 -5.99 10.42
N VAL A 50 13.12 -6.71 11.46
CA VAL A 50 13.55 -6.12 12.74
C VAL A 50 14.74 -5.15 12.59
N PRO A 51 15.87 -5.52 11.96
CA PRO A 51 17.02 -4.62 11.90
C PRO A 51 16.75 -3.39 11.02
N VAL A 52 16.04 -3.56 9.89
CA VAL A 52 15.71 -2.43 9.02
C VAL A 52 14.70 -1.50 9.69
N ALA A 53 13.66 -2.06 10.32
CA ALA A 53 12.68 -1.26 11.07
C ALA A 53 13.32 -0.54 12.26
N LEU A 54 14.31 -1.15 12.94
CA LEU A 54 15.04 -0.49 14.03
C LEU A 54 15.77 0.75 13.54
N LEU A 55 16.49 0.67 12.41
CA LEU A 55 17.18 1.82 11.83
C LEU A 55 16.21 2.94 11.43
N ILE A 56 15.10 2.57 10.79
CA ILE A 56 14.05 3.52 10.39
C ILE A 56 13.41 4.18 11.63
N ALA A 57 13.10 3.42 12.68
CA ALA A 57 12.50 3.93 13.91
C ALA A 57 13.43 4.91 14.63
N LEU A 58 14.72 4.57 14.75
CA LEU A 58 15.72 5.46 15.36
C LEU A 58 15.87 6.77 14.58
N PHE A 59 15.84 6.69 13.25
CA PHE A 59 15.82 7.87 12.39
C PHE A 59 14.56 8.73 12.62
N PHE A 60 13.38 8.12 12.72
CA PHE A 60 12.14 8.86 13.01
C PHE A 60 12.17 9.52 14.39
N ILE A 61 12.70 8.85 15.42
CA ILE A 61 12.87 9.44 16.76
C ILE A 61 13.77 10.68 16.67
N GLN A 62 14.89 10.58 15.96
CA GLN A 62 15.82 11.71 15.78
C GLN A 62 15.17 12.91 15.08
N GLN A 63 14.19 12.68 14.20
CA GLN A 63 13.43 13.71 13.50
C GLN A 63 12.20 14.22 14.26
N GLY A 64 11.92 13.70 15.46
CA GLY A 64 10.84 14.18 16.34
C GLY A 64 9.62 13.25 16.44
N ALA A 65 9.70 12.01 15.94
CA ALA A 65 8.65 11.03 16.16
C ALA A 65 8.61 10.57 17.62
N LEU A 66 7.42 10.23 18.10
CA LEU A 66 7.19 9.91 19.51
C LEU A 66 7.61 8.47 19.83
N GLN A 67 8.37 8.27 20.90
CA GLN A 67 8.70 6.92 21.39
C GLN A 67 8.94 6.94 22.90
N ASN A 68 7.87 6.73 23.68
CA ASN A 68 7.95 6.61 25.14
C ASN A 68 6.75 5.82 25.72
N PHE A 69 6.71 5.67 27.04
CA PHE A 69 5.60 5.07 27.79
C PHE A 69 5.06 6.01 28.86
N LEU A 70 5.16 7.32 28.63
CA LEU A 70 4.69 8.34 29.56
C LEU A 70 3.14 8.37 29.56
N PRO A 71 2.52 8.83 30.67
CA PRO A 71 1.10 9.16 30.65
C PRO A 71 0.83 10.33 29.70
N TYR A 72 -0.44 10.58 29.40
CA TYR A 72 -0.83 11.70 28.55
C TYR A 72 -0.42 13.02 29.22
N GLN A 73 0.16 13.92 28.43
CA GLN A 73 0.72 15.17 28.93
C GLN A 73 -0.31 16.29 28.80
N ALA A 74 -0.71 16.88 29.92
CA ALA A 74 -1.50 18.10 29.91
C ALA A 74 -0.59 19.30 29.56
N VAL A 75 -1.03 20.13 28.62
CA VAL A 75 -0.37 21.35 28.18
C VAL A 75 -1.34 22.51 28.33
N ASN A 76 -0.92 23.54 29.07
CA ASN A 76 -1.58 24.83 29.05
C ASN A 76 -1.02 25.60 27.85
N THR A 77 -1.88 25.83 26.85
CA THR A 77 -1.51 26.57 25.64
C THR A 77 -1.18 28.02 25.96
N VAL A 78 -0.48 28.70 25.05
CA VAL A 78 -0.13 30.12 25.19
C VAL A 78 -1.36 31.03 25.31
N GLU A 79 -2.50 30.62 24.77
CA GLU A 79 -3.79 31.32 24.89
C GLU A 79 -4.58 30.95 26.16
N GLY A 80 -4.05 30.03 26.98
CA GLY A 80 -4.66 29.60 28.25
C GLY A 80 -5.67 28.45 28.13
N ALA A 81 -5.89 27.88 26.95
CA ALA A 81 -6.67 26.66 26.77
C ALA A 81 -5.89 25.42 27.25
N GLN A 82 -6.60 24.39 27.73
CA GLN A 82 -6.00 23.10 28.07
C GLN A 82 -6.02 22.15 26.87
N GLN A 83 -4.88 21.52 26.60
CA GLN A 83 -4.73 20.48 25.59
C GLN A 83 -4.10 19.23 26.22
N LEU A 84 -4.65 18.06 25.89
CA LEU A 84 -4.10 16.78 26.33
C LEU A 84 -3.34 16.12 25.16
N LEU A 85 -2.03 15.95 25.30
CA LEU A 85 -1.19 15.32 24.29
C LEU A 85 -1.10 13.81 24.52
N PRO A 86 -1.45 13.00 23.51
CA PRO A 86 -1.34 11.56 23.62
C PRO A 86 0.12 11.12 23.48
N MET A 87 0.57 10.26 24.39
CA MET A 87 1.93 9.70 24.45
C MET A 87 1.94 8.23 24.02
N GLY A 88 3.12 7.67 23.72
CA GLY A 88 3.23 6.24 23.40
C GLY A 88 4.42 5.83 22.50
N PRO A 89 4.57 4.52 22.26
CA PRO A 89 5.67 3.95 21.47
C PRO A 89 5.36 4.01 19.95
N VAL A 90 5.29 5.21 19.39
CA VAL A 90 4.81 5.45 18.02
C VAL A 90 5.87 5.09 16.98
N ALA A 91 7.11 5.56 17.10
CA ALA A 91 8.15 5.39 16.08
C ALA A 91 8.45 3.91 15.75
N SER A 92 8.41 3.03 16.77
CA SER A 92 8.59 1.59 16.58
C SER A 92 7.47 0.95 15.74
N GLN A 93 6.23 1.39 15.94
CA GLN A 93 5.09 0.96 15.13
C GLN A 93 5.14 1.60 13.73
N GLU A 94 5.56 2.86 13.64
CA GLU A 94 5.70 3.61 12.39
C GLU A 94 6.67 2.93 11.42
N ALA A 95 7.82 2.50 11.90
CA ALA A 95 8.82 1.87 11.04
C ALA A 95 8.30 0.57 10.41
N ILE A 96 7.69 -0.32 11.20
CA ILE A 96 7.16 -1.58 10.68
C ILE A 96 5.88 -1.39 9.87
N LYS A 97 5.05 -0.39 10.18
CA LYS A 97 3.82 -0.17 9.39
C LYS A 97 4.17 0.26 7.96
N MET A 98 5.24 1.03 7.76
CA MET A 98 5.68 1.48 6.45
C MET A 98 6.49 0.39 5.73
N LEU A 99 7.47 -0.19 6.41
CA LEU A 99 8.32 -1.25 5.84
C LEU A 99 7.54 -2.51 5.48
N GLY A 100 6.58 -2.89 6.32
CA GLY A 100 5.73 -4.06 6.12
C GLY A 100 4.45 -3.79 5.32
N THR A 101 4.29 -2.57 4.77
CA THR A 101 3.07 -2.12 4.06
C THR A 101 1.77 -2.45 4.81
N ASN A 102 1.73 -2.19 6.12
CA ASN A 102 0.56 -2.44 6.96
C ASN A 102 -0.35 -1.21 7.08
N GLY A 103 0.25 -0.01 7.16
CA GLY A 103 -0.45 1.28 7.23
C GLY A 103 -1.33 1.51 8.46
N GLY A 104 -1.24 0.68 9.50
CA GLY A 104 -1.94 0.89 10.76
C GLY A 104 -1.34 2.03 11.59
N GLY A 105 -1.93 3.22 11.50
CA GLY A 105 -1.53 4.40 12.26
C GLY A 105 -1.73 4.24 13.77
N PHE A 106 -0.92 4.94 14.55
CA PHE A 106 -1.08 4.96 16.01
C PHE A 106 -2.22 5.89 16.42
N PHE A 107 -2.35 7.02 15.72
CA PHE A 107 -3.43 7.98 15.87
C PHE A 107 -4.40 7.90 14.69
N ASN A 108 -5.58 8.51 14.84
CA ASN A 108 -6.60 8.53 13.80
C ASN A 108 -6.09 9.13 12.47
N ALA A 109 -5.32 10.23 12.57
CA ALA A 109 -4.74 10.94 11.44
C ALA A 109 -3.54 10.20 10.80
N ASN A 110 -3.09 9.08 11.37
CA ASN A 110 -2.06 8.21 10.81
C ASN A 110 -0.80 8.99 10.38
N SER A 111 -0.43 8.94 9.09
CA SER A 111 0.83 9.52 8.60
C SER A 111 0.75 11.03 8.38
N SER A 112 -0.41 11.66 8.60
CA SER A 112 -0.54 13.10 8.70
C SER A 112 -0.30 13.60 10.13
N HIS A 113 -0.28 12.72 11.14
CA HIS A 113 -0.06 13.14 12.51
C HIS A 113 1.40 13.60 12.76
N PRO A 114 1.65 14.76 13.38
CA PRO A 114 3.01 15.24 13.64
C PRO A 114 3.93 14.29 14.41
N PHE A 115 3.37 13.51 15.33
CA PHE A 115 4.15 12.50 16.07
C PHE A 115 4.47 11.22 15.28
N GLU A 116 3.76 10.96 14.17
CA GLU A 116 4.03 9.82 13.28
C GLU A 116 4.96 10.23 12.13
N ASN A 117 4.73 11.41 11.55
CA ASN A 117 5.49 11.94 10.43
C ASN A 117 5.86 13.43 10.67
N PRO A 118 6.94 13.68 11.43
CA PRO A 118 7.26 15.04 11.88
C PRO A 118 7.78 15.95 10.76
N THR A 119 8.55 15.43 9.81
CA THR A 119 9.26 16.23 8.80
C THR A 119 9.04 15.72 7.38
N ALA A 120 9.27 16.57 6.37
CA ALA A 120 9.26 16.12 4.97
C ALA A 120 10.31 15.04 4.68
N LEU A 121 11.41 15.02 5.46
CA LEU A 121 12.46 14.02 5.34
C LEU A 121 11.99 12.64 5.88
N THR A 122 11.29 12.61 7.02
CA THR A 122 10.67 11.36 7.48
C THR A 122 9.67 10.85 6.46
N ASN A 123 8.89 11.74 5.86
CA ASN A 123 7.95 11.36 4.81
C ASN A 123 8.62 10.74 3.58
N PHE A 124 9.74 11.30 3.13
CA PHE A 124 10.50 10.72 2.01
C PHE A 124 11.00 9.30 2.35
N VAL A 125 11.53 9.10 3.55
CA VAL A 125 11.96 7.78 4.03
C VAL A 125 10.78 6.82 4.19
N GLN A 126 9.61 7.30 4.62
CA GLN A 126 8.38 6.51 4.68
C GLN A 126 7.96 6.00 3.29
N MET A 127 7.95 6.86 2.27
CA MET A 127 7.65 6.44 0.89
C MET A 127 8.66 5.43 0.35
N LEU A 128 9.95 5.62 0.66
CA LEU A 128 10.97 4.63 0.31
C LEU A 128 10.74 3.29 1.02
N ALA A 129 10.39 3.31 2.31
CA ALA A 129 10.14 2.09 3.09
C ALA A 129 8.96 1.28 2.52
N ILE A 130 7.91 1.94 2.04
CA ILE A 130 6.77 1.29 1.38
C ILE A 130 7.21 0.48 0.16
N PHE A 131 8.05 1.07 -0.72
CA PHE A 131 8.50 0.40 -1.93
C PHE A 131 9.76 -0.48 -1.75
N LEU A 132 10.46 -0.39 -0.63
CA LEU A 132 11.75 -1.05 -0.42
C LEU A 132 11.67 -2.58 -0.59
N ILE A 133 10.77 -3.25 0.13
CA ILE A 133 10.64 -4.71 0.06
C ILE A 133 10.00 -5.16 -1.26
N PRO A 134 8.89 -4.57 -1.74
CA PRO A 134 8.29 -4.97 -3.02
C PRO A 134 9.27 -4.87 -4.21
N THR A 135 10.07 -3.80 -4.27
CA THR A 135 11.10 -3.64 -5.30
C THR A 135 12.24 -4.65 -5.12
N ALA A 136 12.74 -4.85 -3.91
CA ALA A 136 13.77 -5.84 -3.61
C ALA A 136 13.34 -7.27 -3.97
N LEU A 137 12.07 -7.63 -3.77
CA LEU A 137 11.51 -8.93 -4.15
C LEU A 137 11.51 -9.14 -5.67
N CYS A 138 11.30 -8.09 -6.46
CA CYS A 138 11.39 -8.17 -7.93
C CYS A 138 12.83 -8.40 -8.39
N PHE A 139 13.80 -7.72 -7.76
CA PHE A 139 15.22 -7.97 -8.00
C PHE A 139 15.62 -9.39 -7.59
N ALA A 140 15.19 -9.84 -6.39
CA ALA A 140 15.44 -11.18 -5.90
C ALA A 140 14.83 -12.25 -6.82
N PHE A 141 13.62 -12.03 -7.35
CA PHE A 141 13.00 -12.95 -8.30
C PHE A 141 13.85 -13.10 -9.57
N GLY A 142 14.30 -11.99 -10.16
CA GLY A 142 15.17 -12.02 -11.35
C GLY A 142 16.53 -12.67 -11.07
N GLU A 143 17.09 -12.49 -9.87
CA GLU A 143 18.36 -13.08 -9.47
C GLU A 143 18.24 -14.60 -9.21
N VAL A 144 17.24 -15.02 -8.46
CA VAL A 144 17.01 -16.44 -8.12
C VAL A 144 16.65 -17.26 -9.36
N THR A 145 15.97 -16.64 -10.33
CA THR A 145 15.65 -17.27 -11.63
C THR A 145 16.87 -17.40 -12.55
N GLY A 146 17.99 -16.72 -12.24
CA GLY A 146 19.20 -16.70 -13.06
C GLY A 146 19.14 -15.73 -14.25
N ASP A 147 17.98 -15.11 -14.53
CA ASP A 147 17.82 -14.09 -15.57
C ASP A 147 17.28 -12.77 -15.00
N ARG A 148 18.18 -11.81 -14.80
CA ARG A 148 17.86 -10.47 -14.29
C ARG A 148 16.89 -9.69 -15.20
N ARG A 149 16.71 -10.09 -16.47
CA ARG A 149 15.74 -9.45 -17.37
C ARG A 149 14.30 -9.71 -16.92
N GLN A 150 14.01 -10.86 -16.32
CA GLN A 150 12.67 -11.19 -15.82
C GLN A 150 12.25 -10.26 -14.69
N GLY A 151 13.13 -10.10 -13.68
CA GLY A 151 12.89 -9.15 -12.59
C GLY A 151 12.77 -7.70 -13.09
N ARG A 152 13.64 -7.29 -14.03
CA ARG A 152 13.56 -5.94 -14.65
C ARG A 152 12.29 -5.73 -15.45
N MET A 153 11.79 -6.75 -16.17
CA MET A 153 10.55 -6.67 -16.93
C MET A 153 9.36 -6.39 -16.01
N LEU A 154 9.24 -7.13 -14.91
CA LEU A 154 8.19 -6.90 -13.91
C LEU A 154 8.29 -5.49 -13.33
N LEU A 155 9.50 -5.08 -12.93
CA LEU A 155 9.75 -3.76 -12.37
C LEU A 155 9.37 -2.63 -13.35
N TRP A 156 9.72 -2.77 -14.63
CA TRP A 156 9.38 -1.80 -15.66
C TRP A 156 7.88 -1.66 -15.85
N ALA A 157 7.14 -2.77 -15.94
CA ALA A 157 5.69 -2.75 -16.09
C ALA A 157 5.01 -2.00 -14.93
N MET A 158 5.42 -2.28 -13.68
CA MET A 158 4.89 -1.60 -12.51
C MET A 158 5.29 -0.11 -12.48
N THR A 159 6.54 0.21 -12.84
CA THR A 159 7.03 1.60 -12.84
C THR A 159 6.28 2.49 -13.82
N VAL A 160 6.01 2.00 -15.04
CA VAL A 160 5.31 2.78 -16.06
C VAL A 160 3.89 3.13 -15.60
N ILE A 161 3.14 2.15 -15.09
CA ILE A 161 1.78 2.37 -14.59
C ILE A 161 1.80 3.34 -13.41
N PHE A 162 2.74 3.15 -12.47
CA PHE A 162 2.90 4.02 -11.30
C PHE A 162 3.15 5.48 -11.69
N VAL A 163 4.13 5.75 -12.57
CA VAL A 163 4.49 7.12 -12.97
C VAL A 163 3.33 7.82 -13.67
N ILE A 164 2.59 7.12 -14.53
CA ILE A 164 1.40 7.67 -15.17
C ILE A 164 0.35 8.04 -14.13
N CYS A 165 0.08 7.16 -13.16
CA CYS A 165 -0.89 7.41 -12.10
C CYS A 165 -0.51 8.61 -11.23
N VAL A 166 0.77 8.71 -10.85
CA VAL A 166 1.30 9.86 -10.10
C VAL A 166 1.10 11.15 -10.89
N GLY A 167 1.42 11.16 -12.19
CA GLY A 167 1.25 12.34 -13.04
C GLY A 167 -0.21 12.81 -13.12
N VAL A 168 -1.16 11.87 -13.25
CA VAL A 168 -2.60 12.18 -13.28
C VAL A 168 -3.07 12.77 -11.96
N VAL A 169 -2.70 12.18 -10.81
CA VAL A 169 -3.13 12.68 -9.49
C VAL A 169 -2.49 14.03 -9.19
N MET A 170 -1.20 14.22 -9.46
CA MET A 170 -0.54 15.51 -9.29
C MET A 170 -1.20 16.60 -10.13
N TRP A 171 -1.52 16.31 -11.40
CA TRP A 171 -2.23 17.26 -12.24
C TRP A 171 -3.63 17.58 -11.70
N ALA A 172 -4.40 16.56 -11.32
CA ALA A 172 -5.75 16.72 -10.79
C ALA A 172 -5.78 17.57 -9.51
N GLU A 173 -4.87 17.32 -8.57
CA GLU A 173 -4.81 18.07 -7.31
C GLU A 173 -4.27 19.49 -7.45
N VAL A 174 -3.42 19.74 -8.47
CA VAL A 174 -2.99 21.11 -8.82
C VAL A 174 -4.12 21.90 -9.48
N GLN A 175 -4.96 21.27 -10.32
CA GLN A 175 -6.19 21.90 -10.80
C GLN A 175 -7.13 22.22 -9.62
N GLY A 176 -7.24 21.26 -8.70
CA GLY A 176 -7.87 21.41 -7.39
C GLY A 176 -9.35 21.76 -7.47
N ASN A 177 -9.78 22.73 -6.65
CA ASN A 177 -11.19 23.11 -6.54
C ASN A 177 -11.45 24.51 -7.14
N PRO A 178 -12.21 24.62 -8.25
CA PRO A 178 -12.49 25.91 -8.87
C PRO A 178 -13.31 26.85 -7.97
N HIS A 179 -14.04 26.32 -6.97
CA HIS A 179 -14.80 27.14 -6.04
C HIS A 179 -13.90 27.96 -5.09
N LEU A 180 -12.68 27.49 -4.79
CA LEU A 180 -11.73 28.26 -3.97
C LEU A 180 -11.34 29.57 -4.66
N LEU A 181 -11.07 29.51 -5.97
CA LEU A 181 -10.73 30.68 -6.76
C LEU A 181 -11.93 31.64 -6.88
N ALA A 182 -13.14 31.10 -7.04
CA ALA A 182 -14.37 31.91 -7.08
C ALA A 182 -14.66 32.63 -5.75
N LEU A 183 -14.22 32.06 -4.63
CA LEU A 183 -14.36 32.65 -3.29
C LEU A 183 -13.21 33.62 -2.93
N GLY A 184 -12.28 33.88 -3.85
CA GLY A 184 -11.19 34.84 -3.67
C GLY A 184 -9.94 34.28 -2.99
N ALA A 185 -9.74 32.95 -2.99
CA ALA A 185 -8.47 32.36 -2.57
C ALA A 185 -7.34 32.66 -3.58
N ASP A 186 -6.09 32.56 -3.11
CA ASP A 186 -4.88 32.85 -3.89
C ASP A 186 -4.68 31.91 -5.10
N SER A 187 -5.17 30.67 -5.00
CA SER A 187 -5.15 29.70 -6.10
C SER A 187 -6.26 28.65 -5.96
N SER A 188 -6.47 27.84 -7.00
CA SER A 188 -7.40 26.71 -6.98
C SER A 188 -6.81 25.44 -6.35
N ILE A 189 -5.56 25.48 -5.85
CA ILE A 189 -4.84 24.31 -5.33
C ILE A 189 -5.62 23.67 -4.17
N ASN A 190 -5.81 22.34 -4.23
CA ASN A 190 -6.60 21.64 -3.24
C ASN A 190 -5.81 21.31 -1.95
N MET A 191 -5.88 22.21 -0.97
CA MET A 191 -5.27 22.05 0.35
C MET A 191 -6.20 21.51 1.45
N GLU A 192 -7.48 21.22 1.15
CA GLU A 192 -8.50 20.84 2.15
C GLU A 192 -8.06 19.67 3.05
N GLY A 193 -7.65 18.55 2.45
CA GLY A 193 -7.20 17.36 3.17
C GLY A 193 -5.68 17.21 3.25
N LYS A 194 -4.91 18.28 3.08
CA LYS A 194 -3.44 18.24 2.93
C LYS A 194 -2.74 18.85 4.13
N GLU A 195 -1.45 18.53 4.25
CA GLU A 195 -0.59 19.04 5.33
C GLU A 195 0.43 20.04 4.77
N SER A 196 0.60 21.17 5.47
CA SER A 196 1.52 22.24 5.06
C SER A 196 2.98 21.79 4.97
N ARG A 197 3.37 20.74 5.71
CA ARG A 197 4.72 20.18 5.72
C ARG A 197 5.13 19.52 4.39
N PHE A 198 4.16 18.98 3.65
CA PHE A 198 4.42 18.15 2.47
C PHE A 198 4.01 18.86 1.19
N GLY A 199 2.93 19.64 1.22
CA GLY A 199 2.37 20.28 0.04
C GLY A 199 1.68 19.29 -0.90
N VAL A 200 1.05 19.83 -1.94
CA VAL A 200 0.12 19.06 -2.79
C VAL A 200 0.79 17.95 -3.59
N LEU A 201 1.94 18.23 -4.20
CA LEU A 201 2.64 17.23 -5.03
C LEU A 201 3.09 16.03 -4.20
N VAL A 202 3.61 16.26 -3.00
CA VAL A 202 4.08 15.18 -2.12
C VAL A 202 2.90 14.39 -1.55
N SER A 203 1.82 15.06 -1.15
CA SER A 203 0.60 14.36 -0.74
C SER A 203 0.00 13.53 -1.87
N SER A 204 0.02 14.04 -3.11
CA SER A 204 -0.43 13.32 -4.31
C SER A 204 0.43 12.10 -4.60
N LEU A 205 1.75 12.24 -4.52
CA LEU A 205 2.70 11.14 -4.67
C LEU A 205 2.44 10.06 -3.63
N PHE A 206 2.33 10.44 -2.36
CA PHE A 206 2.13 9.51 -1.27
C PHE A 206 0.79 8.79 -1.38
N ALA A 207 -0.28 9.47 -1.81
CA ALA A 207 -1.59 8.87 -2.06
C ALA A 207 -1.51 7.74 -3.10
N VAL A 208 -0.75 7.94 -4.17
CA VAL A 208 -0.51 6.89 -5.18
C VAL A 208 0.41 5.79 -4.65
N VAL A 209 1.49 6.13 -3.93
CA VAL A 209 2.41 5.17 -3.32
C VAL A 209 1.68 4.23 -2.36
N THR A 210 0.89 4.79 -1.44
CA THR A 210 0.23 4.01 -0.38
C THR A 210 -0.89 3.11 -0.90
N THR A 211 -1.59 3.53 -1.95
CA THR A 211 -2.67 2.74 -2.55
C THR A 211 -2.18 1.74 -3.59
N ALA A 212 -1.12 2.07 -4.34
CA ALA A 212 -0.48 1.11 -5.26
C ALA A 212 0.18 -0.05 -4.49
N ALA A 213 0.95 0.27 -3.45
CA ALA A 213 1.68 -0.73 -2.65
C ALA A 213 0.85 -1.37 -1.52
N SER A 214 -0.49 -1.24 -1.52
CA SER A 214 -1.35 -1.82 -0.47
C SER A 214 -0.91 -1.43 0.96
N CYS A 215 -0.27 -0.28 1.15
CA CYS A 215 0.18 0.13 2.48
C CYS A 215 -1.02 0.60 3.31
N GLY A 216 -1.84 1.49 2.76
CA GLY A 216 -3.00 2.04 3.48
C GLY A 216 -2.64 3.08 4.56
N ALA A 217 -1.38 3.51 4.64
CA ALA A 217 -0.97 4.70 5.37
C ALA A 217 -1.54 5.95 4.69
N VAL A 218 -2.15 6.86 5.44
CA VAL A 218 -2.80 8.06 4.87
C VAL A 218 -2.10 9.30 5.41
N ILE A 219 -1.47 10.07 4.51
CA ILE A 219 -0.82 11.37 4.82
C ILE A 219 -1.75 12.55 4.56
N ALA A 220 -2.76 12.33 3.73
CA ALA A 220 -3.69 13.33 3.26
C ALA A 220 -5.04 12.64 3.07
N MET A 221 -6.12 13.26 3.51
CA MET A 221 -7.43 12.62 3.52
C MET A 221 -7.92 12.45 2.09
N HIS A 222 -7.93 11.21 1.59
CA HIS A 222 -8.35 10.86 0.22
C HIS A 222 -9.79 11.27 -0.07
N ASP A 223 -10.62 11.35 0.97
CA ASP A 223 -12.00 11.80 0.85
C ASP A 223 -12.10 13.28 0.40
N SER A 224 -11.10 14.09 0.75
CA SER A 224 -11.00 15.49 0.35
C SER A 224 -10.19 15.70 -0.95
N PHE A 225 -9.90 14.63 -1.70
CA PHE A 225 -9.22 14.76 -3.00
C PHE A 225 -10.24 15.17 -4.07
N THR A 226 -9.73 15.71 -5.18
CA THR A 226 -10.53 15.94 -6.38
C THR A 226 -11.10 14.63 -6.92
N ALA A 227 -12.16 14.67 -7.74
CA ALA A 227 -12.78 13.47 -8.28
C ALA A 227 -11.78 12.54 -8.98
N LEU A 228 -10.92 13.09 -9.85
CA LEU A 228 -9.85 12.31 -10.50
C LEU A 228 -8.71 11.95 -9.54
N GLY A 229 -8.36 12.85 -8.62
CA GLY A 229 -7.33 12.62 -7.60
C GLY A 229 -7.68 11.48 -6.64
N GLY A 230 -8.95 11.26 -6.33
CA GLY A 230 -9.45 10.13 -5.53
C GLY A 230 -9.76 8.87 -6.35
N MET A 231 -10.14 9.03 -7.63
CA MET A 231 -10.42 7.90 -8.54
C MET A 231 -9.19 7.04 -8.81
N VAL A 232 -8.02 7.64 -9.06
CA VAL A 232 -6.80 6.88 -9.38
C VAL A 232 -6.35 6.01 -8.19
N PRO A 233 -6.24 6.51 -6.95
CA PRO A 233 -5.99 5.68 -5.77
C PRO A 233 -7.02 4.56 -5.59
N MET A 234 -8.32 4.86 -5.81
CA MET A 234 -9.38 3.84 -5.74
C MET A 234 -9.19 2.75 -6.79
N TRP A 235 -8.87 3.13 -8.02
CA TRP A 235 -8.65 2.22 -9.13
C TRP A 235 -7.41 1.34 -8.91
N LEU A 236 -6.32 1.91 -8.39
CA LEU A 236 -5.08 1.18 -8.08
C LEU A 236 -5.29 0.04 -7.08
N MET A 237 -6.19 0.22 -6.13
CA MET A 237 -6.57 -0.86 -5.21
C MET A 237 -7.50 -1.88 -5.90
N GLN A 238 -8.44 -1.43 -6.74
CA GLN A 238 -9.38 -2.29 -7.48
C GLN A 238 -8.71 -3.22 -8.50
N ILE A 239 -7.62 -2.79 -9.14
CA ILE A 239 -6.83 -3.66 -10.04
C ILE A 239 -6.10 -4.78 -9.32
N GLY A 240 -6.15 -4.81 -7.99
CA GLY A 240 -5.65 -5.90 -7.16
C GLY A 240 -4.29 -5.63 -6.52
N GLU A 241 -3.90 -4.36 -6.38
CA GLU A 241 -2.66 -3.95 -5.69
C GLU A 241 -1.41 -4.59 -6.32
N VAL A 242 -1.36 -4.62 -7.65
CA VAL A 242 -0.29 -5.28 -8.41
C VAL A 242 0.90 -4.36 -8.70
N VAL A 243 0.74 -3.05 -8.53
CA VAL A 243 1.76 -2.05 -8.86
C VAL A 243 2.64 -1.79 -7.64
N PHE A 244 3.84 -2.39 -7.62
CA PHE A 244 4.73 -2.39 -6.45
C PHE A 244 4.06 -2.85 -5.15
N GLY A 245 2.97 -3.64 -5.26
CA GLY A 245 1.99 -3.99 -4.22
C GLY A 245 2.50 -4.36 -2.82
N GLY A 246 1.58 -4.83 -1.98
CA GLY A 246 1.90 -5.16 -0.59
C GLY A 246 3.06 -6.15 -0.46
N VAL A 247 3.70 -6.15 0.71
CA VAL A 247 4.88 -6.95 1.02
C VAL A 247 4.61 -8.45 0.78
N GLY A 248 5.11 -8.94 -0.36
CA GLY A 248 4.86 -10.27 -0.90
C GLY A 248 3.56 -10.40 -1.70
N SER A 249 2.47 -9.79 -1.24
CA SER A 249 1.16 -9.84 -1.92
C SER A 249 1.14 -9.21 -3.30
N GLY A 250 1.83 -8.09 -3.48
CA GLY A 250 1.98 -7.44 -4.77
C GLY A 250 2.66 -8.33 -5.79
N LEU A 251 3.76 -8.98 -5.42
CA LEU A 251 4.53 -9.77 -6.37
C LEU A 251 3.79 -11.05 -6.77
N TYR A 252 3.18 -11.79 -5.84
CA TYR A 252 2.41 -12.97 -6.26
C TYR A 252 1.14 -12.55 -7.02
N GLY A 253 0.50 -11.43 -6.65
CA GLY A 253 -0.64 -10.88 -7.38
C GLY A 253 -0.27 -10.53 -8.82
N MET A 254 0.85 -9.84 -9.00
CA MET A 254 1.42 -9.55 -10.32
C MET A 254 1.74 -10.83 -11.09
N MET A 255 2.26 -11.87 -10.44
CA MET A 255 2.51 -13.15 -11.09
C MET A 255 1.23 -13.83 -11.59
N LEU A 256 0.10 -13.71 -10.90
CA LEU A 256 -1.19 -14.22 -11.40
C LEU A 256 -1.56 -13.55 -12.73
N PHE A 257 -1.36 -12.22 -12.83
CA PHE A 257 -1.56 -11.49 -14.09
C PHE A 257 -0.52 -11.85 -15.15
N VAL A 258 0.73 -12.12 -14.78
CA VAL A 258 1.76 -12.60 -15.71
C VAL A 258 1.37 -13.97 -16.28
N LEU A 259 0.88 -14.90 -15.46
CA LEU A 259 0.40 -16.21 -15.93
C LEU A 259 -0.79 -16.07 -16.88
N LEU A 260 -1.74 -15.17 -16.57
CA LEU A 260 -2.85 -14.85 -17.46
C LEU A 260 -2.37 -14.24 -18.79
N ALA A 261 -1.44 -13.28 -18.74
CA ALA A 261 -0.90 -12.63 -19.93
C ALA A 261 -0.14 -13.61 -20.83
N VAL A 262 0.68 -14.48 -20.25
CA VAL A 262 1.40 -15.54 -20.98
C VAL A 262 0.42 -16.54 -21.60
N PHE A 263 -0.66 -16.89 -20.89
CA PHE A 263 -1.70 -17.77 -21.42
C PHE A 263 -2.40 -17.17 -22.64
N ILE A 264 -2.82 -15.91 -22.55
CA ILE A 264 -3.46 -15.22 -23.68
C ILE A 264 -2.48 -15.09 -24.85
N ALA A 265 -1.21 -14.73 -24.60
CA ALA A 265 -0.19 -14.64 -25.63
C ALA A 265 0.07 -15.99 -26.31
N GLY A 266 0.17 -17.08 -25.54
CA GLY A 266 0.32 -18.44 -26.07
C GLY A 266 -0.87 -18.85 -26.95
N LEU A 267 -2.09 -18.59 -26.47
CA LEU A 267 -3.31 -18.87 -27.22
C LEU A 267 -3.38 -18.09 -28.54
N MET A 268 -3.01 -16.80 -28.55
CA MET A 268 -2.99 -15.96 -29.75
C MET A 268 -1.97 -16.44 -30.80
N ILE A 269 -0.84 -17.00 -30.37
CA ILE A 269 0.21 -17.51 -31.26
C ILE A 269 -0.06 -18.98 -31.64
N GLY A 270 -1.06 -19.63 -31.04
CA GLY A 270 -1.37 -21.05 -31.26
C GLY A 270 -0.34 -22.01 -30.64
N ARG A 271 0.36 -21.59 -29.59
CA ARG A 271 1.34 -22.40 -28.84
C ARG A 271 0.86 -22.67 -27.42
N THR A 272 1.35 -23.76 -26.82
CA THR A 272 1.08 -24.03 -25.41
C THR A 272 1.68 -22.93 -24.53
N PRO A 273 0.92 -22.33 -23.61
CA PRO A 273 1.42 -21.32 -22.68
C PRO A 273 2.59 -21.83 -21.85
N GLU A 274 3.68 -21.05 -21.82
CA GLU A 274 4.91 -21.42 -21.14
C GLU A 274 5.56 -20.18 -20.51
N TYR A 275 5.85 -20.26 -19.21
CA TYR A 275 6.56 -19.21 -18.47
C TYR A 275 7.77 -19.81 -17.76
N LEU A 276 8.96 -19.22 -17.96
CA LEU A 276 10.23 -19.70 -17.41
C LEU A 276 10.53 -21.19 -17.67
N GLY A 277 10.17 -21.69 -18.86
CA GLY A 277 10.37 -23.10 -19.21
C GLY A 277 9.28 -24.04 -18.66
N LYS A 278 8.33 -23.53 -17.88
CA LYS A 278 7.25 -24.33 -17.29
C LYS A 278 5.95 -24.11 -18.05
N LYS A 279 5.36 -25.22 -18.51
CA LYS A 279 4.08 -25.21 -19.20
C LYS A 279 2.96 -24.97 -18.20
N ILE A 280 2.05 -24.06 -18.55
CA ILE A 280 0.89 -23.73 -17.73
C ILE A 280 -0.28 -24.61 -18.16
N ASP A 281 -0.70 -25.51 -17.28
CA ASP A 281 -1.80 -26.44 -17.54
C ASP A 281 -3.16 -25.90 -17.04
N VAL A 282 -4.25 -26.56 -17.44
CA VAL A 282 -5.63 -26.20 -17.11
C VAL A 282 -5.84 -26.06 -15.60
N ARG A 283 -5.21 -26.92 -14.79
CA ARG A 283 -5.32 -26.86 -13.32
C ARG A 283 -4.76 -25.54 -12.77
N GLU A 284 -3.59 -25.13 -13.24
CA GLU A 284 -2.92 -23.90 -12.80
C GLU A 284 -3.70 -22.67 -13.26
N MET A 285 -4.26 -22.73 -14.47
CA MET A 285 -5.12 -21.67 -14.99
C MET A 285 -6.41 -21.53 -14.17
N LYS A 286 -7.04 -22.64 -13.77
CA LYS A 286 -8.22 -22.60 -12.88
C LYS A 286 -7.90 -21.93 -11.54
N LEU A 287 -6.77 -22.27 -10.92
CA LEU A 287 -6.33 -21.64 -9.66
C LEU A 287 -6.05 -20.15 -9.84
N THR A 288 -5.39 -19.78 -10.94
CA THR A 288 -5.09 -18.37 -11.26
C THR A 288 -6.35 -17.56 -11.49
N ALA A 289 -7.29 -18.07 -12.29
CA ALA A 289 -8.56 -17.40 -12.57
C ALA A 289 -9.40 -17.22 -11.29
N LEU A 290 -9.49 -18.25 -10.44
CA LEU A 290 -10.18 -18.14 -9.15
C LEU A 290 -9.53 -17.08 -8.27
N ALA A 291 -8.20 -17.08 -8.14
CA ALA A 291 -7.47 -16.11 -7.32
C ALA A 291 -7.67 -14.66 -7.79
N ILE A 292 -7.67 -14.41 -9.10
CA ILE A 292 -7.96 -13.07 -9.66
C ILE A 292 -9.39 -12.65 -9.35
N LEU A 293 -10.36 -13.57 -9.43
CA LEU A 293 -11.78 -13.27 -9.22
C LEU A 293 -12.18 -13.05 -7.75
N VAL A 294 -11.44 -13.60 -6.77
CA VAL A 294 -11.76 -13.43 -5.34
C VAL A 294 -11.96 -11.96 -5.00
N THR A 295 -11.02 -11.12 -5.43
CA THR A 295 -10.97 -9.74 -4.99
C THR A 295 -12.06 -8.83 -5.57
N PRO A 296 -12.30 -8.76 -6.90
CA PRO A 296 -13.41 -7.97 -7.43
C PRO A 296 -14.77 -8.52 -6.96
N THR A 297 -14.91 -9.83 -6.76
CA THR A 297 -16.16 -10.43 -6.25
C THR A 297 -16.49 -9.92 -4.85
N LEU A 298 -15.50 -9.92 -3.94
CA LEU A 298 -15.69 -9.42 -2.57
C LEU A 298 -16.03 -7.92 -2.54
N VAL A 299 -15.34 -7.12 -3.37
CA VAL A 299 -15.58 -5.67 -3.47
C VAL A 299 -17.01 -5.39 -3.96
N LEU A 300 -17.40 -6.00 -5.08
CA LEU A 300 -18.71 -5.75 -5.69
C LEU A 300 -19.87 -6.24 -4.82
N MET A 301 -19.77 -7.46 -4.27
CA MET A 301 -20.79 -8.01 -3.38
C MET A 301 -20.87 -7.23 -2.07
N GLY A 302 -19.72 -6.83 -1.51
CA GLY A 302 -19.67 -6.02 -0.29
C GLY A 302 -20.22 -4.60 -0.47
N ALA A 303 -19.93 -3.97 -1.61
CA ALA A 303 -20.50 -2.67 -1.97
C ALA A 303 -22.01 -2.76 -2.20
N ALA A 304 -22.48 -3.77 -2.93
CA ALA A 304 -23.90 -4.00 -3.13
C ALA A 304 -24.64 -4.18 -1.79
N LEU A 305 -24.12 -5.01 -0.89
CA LEU A 305 -24.71 -5.23 0.43
C LEU A 305 -24.76 -3.95 1.28
N ALA A 306 -23.69 -3.16 1.27
CA ALA A 306 -23.64 -1.88 1.99
C ALA A 306 -24.67 -0.88 1.46
N MET A 307 -24.85 -0.82 0.13
CA MET A 307 -25.83 0.06 -0.50
C MET A 307 -27.28 -0.40 -0.32
N MET A 308 -27.51 -1.70 -0.08
CA MET A 308 -28.86 -2.25 0.14
C MET A 308 -29.35 -2.10 1.59
N THR A 309 -28.46 -1.84 2.55
CA THR A 309 -28.81 -1.74 3.97
C THR A 309 -28.85 -0.28 4.42
N ASP A 310 -29.79 0.06 5.31
CA ASP A 310 -29.86 1.43 5.85
C ASP A 310 -28.61 1.75 6.69
N ALA A 311 -28.13 0.78 7.48
CA ALA A 311 -26.92 0.90 8.28
C ALA A 311 -25.66 1.17 7.43
N GLY A 312 -25.58 0.63 6.21
CA GLY A 312 -24.47 0.90 5.29
C GLY A 312 -24.56 2.29 4.67
N ARG A 313 -25.75 2.72 4.28
CA ARG A 313 -25.99 4.06 3.71
C ARG A 313 -25.86 5.19 4.73
N SER A 314 -26.21 4.94 6.00
CA SER A 314 -26.08 5.95 7.07
C SER A 314 -24.63 6.25 7.44
N ALA A 315 -23.65 5.46 6.97
CA ALA A 315 -22.23 5.69 7.22
C ALA A 315 -21.59 6.69 6.24
N MET A 316 -22.31 7.12 5.19
CA MET A 316 -21.83 8.11 4.24
C MET A 316 -21.77 9.49 4.90
N LEU A 317 -20.68 10.21 4.68
CA LEU A 317 -20.51 11.57 5.14
C LEU A 317 -20.95 12.56 4.05
N ASN A 318 -20.42 12.41 2.84
CA ASN A 318 -20.70 13.32 1.75
C ASN A 318 -21.89 12.84 0.90
N PRO A 319 -22.79 13.76 0.47
CA PRO A 319 -23.92 13.40 -0.37
C PRO A 319 -23.53 13.15 -1.83
N GLY A 320 -24.48 12.60 -2.60
CA GLY A 320 -24.36 12.45 -4.05
C GLY A 320 -23.41 11.31 -4.47
N PRO A 321 -22.80 11.40 -5.68
CA PRO A 321 -21.90 10.35 -6.18
C PRO A 321 -20.70 10.08 -5.28
N HIS A 322 -20.23 11.11 -4.56
CA HIS A 322 -19.09 10.98 -3.64
C HIS A 322 -19.39 10.07 -2.44
N GLY A 323 -20.62 10.11 -1.90
CA GLY A 323 -21.03 9.17 -0.84
C GLY A 323 -21.02 7.70 -1.31
N PHE A 324 -21.37 7.44 -2.57
CA PHE A 324 -21.17 6.09 -3.13
C PHE A 324 -19.69 5.74 -3.28
N SER A 325 -18.86 6.71 -3.69
CA SER A 325 -17.41 6.55 -3.76
C SER A 325 -16.78 6.25 -2.40
N GLU A 326 -17.27 6.80 -1.29
CA GLU A 326 -16.84 6.47 0.07
C GLU A 326 -17.08 4.98 0.39
N VAL A 327 -18.30 4.49 0.13
CA VAL A 327 -18.66 3.08 0.36
C VAL A 327 -17.83 2.17 -0.53
N LEU A 328 -17.67 2.54 -1.81
CA LEU A 328 -16.86 1.77 -2.75
C LEU A 328 -15.39 1.74 -2.30
N TYR A 329 -14.82 2.89 -1.92
CA TYR A 329 -13.45 2.98 -1.41
C TYR A 329 -13.27 2.11 -0.17
N ALA A 330 -14.18 2.19 0.80
CA ALA A 330 -14.11 1.42 2.03
C ALA A 330 -14.18 -0.10 1.81
N ARG A 331 -14.91 -0.56 0.78
CA ARG A 331 -14.99 -1.99 0.42
C ARG A 331 -13.81 -2.47 -0.43
N VAL A 332 -13.18 -1.55 -1.14
CA VAL A 332 -11.94 -1.80 -1.91
C VAL A 332 -10.73 -1.88 -0.98
N VAL A 333 -10.67 -1.02 0.03
CA VAL A 333 -9.59 -0.99 1.02
C VAL A 333 -9.61 -2.31 1.81
N ARG A 334 -8.57 -3.12 1.60
CA ARG A 334 -8.36 -4.38 2.31
C ARG A 334 -7.58 -4.08 3.60
N ARG A 335 -8.29 -4.02 4.73
CA ARG A 335 -7.68 -4.05 6.06
C ARG A 335 -8.18 -5.26 6.83
#